data_AF-A0A1V2H686-F1
#
_entry.id   AF-A0A1V2H686-F1
#
_cell.length_a   1.000
_cell.length_b   1.000
_cell.length_c   1.000
_cell.angle_alpha   90.00
_cell.angle_beta   90.00
_cell.angle_gamma   90.00
#
_symmetry.space_group_name_H-M   'P 1'
#
loop_
_entity.id
_entity.type
_entity.pdbx_description
1 polymer ?
#
loop_
_entity_poly.entity_id
_entity_poly.type
_entity_poly.pdbx_seq_one_letter_code
_entity_poly.pdbx_strand_id
1 'polypeptide(L)'
;MSARLGLYWAPEIGDPLHAAASAWLGRDAETGASLPQSPLPGLDIAEITADARGYGFHATLKPPFRLAGNYAAAREAAVALAASVAPFALPPLRVANLDGFLALREAEECPALQDFCDRCVRELDAHRAPSTEAEIARRRPDRLSERQRAALMDWGYPHVFADWRFHMTLSRRLSAEEMALVRPAAEAAVGAVAAVPRVVRELCLFTQAGPGAPFLIAERLPLG
;
A
#
# COMPACT_ATOMS: atom_id res chain seq x y z
N MET A 1 13.94 -9.81 16.81
CA MET A 1 13.37 -9.93 15.45
C MET A 1 13.04 -8.52 14.95
N SER A 2 13.54 -8.13 13.79
CA SER A 2 13.32 -6.78 13.26
C SER A 2 11.95 -6.70 12.58
N ALA A 3 10.89 -6.54 13.37
CA ALA A 3 9.55 -6.29 12.82
C ALA A 3 9.57 -5.01 11.97
N ARG A 4 8.92 -5.05 10.80
CA ARG A 4 8.71 -3.86 9.96
C ARG A 4 7.32 -3.29 10.20
N LEU A 5 7.22 -1.98 10.31
CA LEU A 5 5.97 -1.22 10.41
C LEU A 5 5.74 -0.48 9.09
N GLY A 6 4.55 -0.62 8.52
CA GLY A 6 4.05 0.20 7.41
C GLY A 6 2.80 0.97 7.84
N LEU A 7 2.64 2.19 7.32
CA LEU A 7 1.42 2.99 7.52
C LEU A 7 0.69 3.03 6.19
N TYR A 8 -0.51 2.46 6.15
CA TYR A 8 -1.27 2.29 4.93
C TYR A 8 -2.69 2.80 5.09
N TRP A 9 -3.34 3.05 3.95
CA TRP A 9 -4.79 3.03 3.89
C TRP A 9 -5.26 1.68 3.38
N ALA A 10 -6.26 1.10 4.01
CA ALA A 10 -6.97 -0.09 3.52
C ALA A 10 -8.47 0.15 3.67
N PRO A 11 -9.32 -0.40 2.79
CA PRO A 11 -10.76 -0.24 2.93
C PRO A 11 -11.24 -0.82 4.26
N GLU A 12 -12.31 -0.25 4.81
CA GLU A 12 -12.99 -0.76 6.02
C GLU A 12 -13.40 -2.23 5.80
N ILE A 13 -13.44 -3.05 6.85
CA ILE A 13 -13.76 -4.49 6.75
C ILE A 13 -15.14 -4.71 6.10
N GLY A 14 -16.09 -3.82 6.37
CA GLY A 14 -17.44 -3.84 5.79
C GLY A 14 -17.54 -3.28 4.36
N ASP A 15 -16.46 -2.72 3.81
CA ASP A 15 -16.45 -2.18 2.45
C ASP A 15 -16.39 -3.32 1.42
N PRO A 16 -17.29 -3.36 0.41
CA PRO A 16 -17.24 -4.37 -0.65
C PRO A 16 -15.89 -4.48 -1.37
N LEU A 17 -15.12 -3.39 -1.44
CA LEU A 17 -13.80 -3.39 -2.05
C LEU A 17 -12.79 -4.20 -1.22
N HIS A 18 -12.90 -4.22 0.11
CA HIS A 18 -12.05 -5.07 0.96
C HIS A 18 -12.21 -6.54 0.54
N ALA A 19 -13.44 -7.04 0.53
CA ALA A 19 -13.72 -8.44 0.19
C ALA A 19 -13.30 -8.78 -1.25
N ALA A 20 -13.68 -7.95 -2.23
CA ALA A 20 -13.39 -8.19 -3.64
C ALA A 20 -11.88 -8.22 -3.92
N ALA A 21 -11.14 -7.26 -3.35
CA ALA A 21 -9.70 -7.16 -3.60
C ALA A 21 -8.89 -8.19 -2.80
N SER A 22 -9.28 -8.52 -1.57
CA SER A 22 -8.68 -9.61 -0.80
C SER A 22 -8.86 -10.96 -1.52
N ALA A 23 -10.05 -11.21 -2.09
CA ALA A 23 -10.30 -12.40 -2.92
C ALA A 23 -9.47 -12.39 -4.21
N TRP A 24 -9.37 -11.23 -4.89
CA TRP A 24 -8.49 -11.08 -6.05
C TRP A 24 -7.03 -11.40 -5.72
N LEU A 25 -6.51 -10.90 -4.60
CA LEU A 25 -5.14 -11.17 -4.17
C LEU A 25 -4.93 -12.58 -3.62
N GLY A 26 -6.00 -13.25 -3.17
CA GLY A 26 -5.95 -14.58 -2.57
C GLY A 26 -5.55 -14.58 -1.09
N ARG A 27 -5.63 -13.43 -0.41
CA ARG A 27 -5.40 -13.32 1.03
C ARG A 27 -6.08 -12.09 1.61
N ASP A 28 -6.67 -12.26 2.77
CA ASP A 28 -7.10 -11.16 3.63
C ASP A 28 -5.96 -10.74 4.58
N ALA A 29 -5.62 -9.45 4.58
CA ALA A 29 -4.58 -8.89 5.45
C ALA A 29 -5.07 -8.61 6.88
N GLU A 30 -6.38 -8.53 7.09
CA GLU A 30 -6.99 -8.35 8.41
C GLU A 30 -6.87 -9.64 9.23
N THR A 31 -7.31 -10.76 8.66
CA THR A 31 -7.31 -12.07 9.35
C THR A 31 -6.07 -12.91 9.06
N GLY A 32 -5.33 -12.61 7.99
CA GLY A 32 -4.26 -13.45 7.48
C GLY A 32 -4.73 -14.68 6.70
N ALA A 33 -6.05 -14.87 6.53
CA ALA A 33 -6.61 -16.04 5.88
C ALA A 33 -6.29 -16.06 4.38
N SER A 34 -5.89 -17.22 3.88
CA SER A 34 -5.82 -17.49 2.44
C SER A 34 -7.24 -17.57 1.87
N LEU A 35 -7.45 -16.94 0.72
CA LEU A 35 -8.74 -16.91 0.03
C LEU A 35 -8.62 -17.58 -1.35
N PRO A 36 -9.67 -18.27 -1.83
CA PRO A 36 -9.66 -18.83 -3.16
C PRO A 36 -9.64 -17.71 -4.22
N GLN A 37 -8.74 -17.83 -5.18
CA GLN A 37 -8.67 -16.93 -6.34
C GLN A 37 -9.42 -17.54 -7.51
N SER A 38 -10.13 -16.71 -8.27
CA SER A 38 -10.71 -17.15 -9.54
C SER A 38 -9.58 -17.43 -10.54
N PRO A 39 -9.58 -18.59 -11.23
CA PRO A 39 -8.52 -18.92 -12.16
C PRO A 39 -8.54 -17.98 -13.37
N LEU A 40 -7.35 -17.64 -13.87
CA LEU A 40 -7.20 -16.94 -15.14
C LEU A 40 -6.81 -17.96 -16.22
N PRO A 41 -7.56 -18.08 -17.33
CA PRO A 41 -7.21 -19.01 -18.39
C PRO A 41 -5.78 -18.78 -18.90
N GLY A 42 -4.95 -19.82 -18.85
CA GLY A 42 -3.57 -19.80 -19.35
C GLY A 42 -2.56 -19.05 -18.47
N LEU A 43 -2.95 -18.57 -17.28
CA LEU A 43 -2.09 -17.83 -16.37
C LEU A 43 -2.22 -18.33 -14.92
N ASP A 44 -1.12 -18.29 -14.17
CA ASP A 44 -1.16 -18.51 -12.73
C ASP A 44 -1.47 -17.20 -12.00
N ILE A 45 -2.71 -17.05 -11.53
CA ILE A 45 -3.13 -15.88 -10.77
C ILE A 45 -2.33 -15.72 -9.46
N ALA A 46 -1.88 -16.82 -8.85
CA ALA A 46 -1.14 -16.78 -7.60
C ALA A 46 0.27 -16.23 -7.80
N GLU A 47 0.86 -16.39 -8.98
CA GLU A 47 2.11 -15.75 -9.39
C GLU A 47 1.88 -14.27 -9.72
N ILE A 48 0.82 -13.98 -10.47
CA ILE A 48 0.44 -12.62 -10.87
C ILE A 48 0.26 -11.71 -9.64
N THR A 49 -0.37 -12.21 -8.58
CA THR A 49 -0.62 -11.42 -7.38
C THR A 49 0.41 -11.60 -6.28
N ALA A 50 1.47 -12.40 -6.46
CA ALA A 50 2.35 -12.85 -5.38
C ALA A 50 2.89 -11.73 -4.48
N ASP A 51 3.47 -10.69 -5.09
CA ASP A 51 4.04 -9.54 -4.37
C ASP A 51 2.95 -8.75 -3.64
N ALA A 52 1.87 -8.40 -4.34
CA ALA A 52 0.75 -7.64 -3.78
C ALA A 52 0.05 -8.41 -2.65
N ARG A 53 -0.19 -9.71 -2.87
CA ARG A 53 -0.69 -10.65 -1.87
C ARG A 53 0.19 -10.55 -0.64
N GLY A 54 1.52 -10.65 -0.76
CA GLY A 54 2.48 -10.54 0.35
C GLY A 54 2.24 -9.36 1.30
N TYR A 55 1.94 -8.17 0.77
CA TYR A 55 1.67 -6.97 1.57
C TYR A 55 0.21 -6.83 2.02
N GLY A 56 -0.72 -7.52 1.35
CA GLY A 56 -2.16 -7.35 1.57
C GLY A 56 -2.72 -6.21 0.72
N PHE A 57 -4.05 -6.12 0.60
CA PHE A 57 -4.67 -5.07 -0.18
C PHE A 57 -4.64 -3.73 0.56
N HIS A 58 -3.88 -2.77 0.04
CA HIS A 58 -3.63 -1.49 0.70
C HIS A 58 -3.12 -0.43 -0.29
N ALA A 59 -3.16 0.84 0.11
CA ALA A 59 -2.37 1.94 -0.46
C ALA A 59 -1.28 2.36 0.52
N THR A 60 -0.05 2.53 0.04
CA THR A 60 1.06 2.95 0.90
C THR A 60 0.97 4.45 1.23
N LEU A 61 0.93 4.82 2.52
CA LEU A 61 1.06 6.22 3.00
C LEU A 61 2.48 6.49 3.51
N LYS A 62 3.03 5.59 4.33
CA LYS A 62 4.47 5.50 4.61
C LYS A 62 4.96 4.08 4.30
N PRO A 63 5.99 3.92 3.46
CA PRO A 63 6.52 2.61 3.10
C PRO A 63 7.07 1.89 4.35
N PRO A 64 7.05 0.55 4.38
CA PRO A 64 7.45 -0.20 5.55
C PRO A 64 8.90 0.04 5.93
N PHE A 65 9.13 0.30 7.22
CA PHE A 65 10.43 0.60 7.79
C PHE A 65 10.73 -0.26 9.01
N ARG A 66 12.03 -0.42 9.30
CA ARG A 66 12.47 -0.99 10.58
C ARG A 66 12.32 0.05 11.67
N LEU A 67 11.81 -0.34 12.83
CA LEU A 67 11.68 0.57 13.97
C LEU A 67 13.06 0.92 14.54
N ALA A 68 13.32 2.22 14.78
CA ALA A 68 14.50 2.69 15.53
C ALA A 68 14.37 2.40 17.04
N GLY A 69 13.13 2.39 17.53
CA GLY A 69 12.78 2.09 18.92
C GLY A 69 11.79 0.93 19.01
N ASN A 70 10.82 1.07 19.91
CA ASN A 70 9.76 0.06 20.09
C ASN A 70 8.48 0.43 19.33
N TYR A 71 7.60 -0.56 19.15
CA TYR A 71 6.32 -0.39 18.46
C TYR A 71 5.37 0.56 19.20
N ALA A 72 5.35 0.53 20.53
CA ALA A 72 4.42 1.34 21.33
C ALA A 72 4.60 2.85 21.09
N ALA A 73 5.85 3.34 21.06
CA ALA A 73 6.13 4.74 20.79
C ALA A 73 5.72 5.16 19.36
N ALA A 74 5.98 4.30 18.36
CA ALA A 74 5.56 4.57 16.98
C ALA A 74 4.04 4.56 16.82
N ARG A 75 3.37 3.64 17.52
CA ARG A 75 1.91 3.55 17.60
C ARG A 75 1.31 4.81 18.22
N GLU A 76 1.84 5.29 19.35
CA GLU A 76 1.36 6.51 20.00
C GLU A 76 1.47 7.74 19.07
N ALA A 77 2.59 7.89 18.36
CA ALA A 77 2.73 8.95 17.36
C ALA A 77 1.74 8.81 16.21
N ALA A 78 1.49 7.58 15.73
CA ALA A 78 0.48 7.33 14.70
C ALA A 78 -0.96 7.61 15.18
N VAL A 79 -1.27 7.31 16.44
CA VAL A 79 -2.56 7.66 17.07
C VAL A 79 -2.73 9.17 17.14
N ALA A 80 -1.70 9.90 17.59
CA ALA A 80 -1.73 11.36 17.64
C ALA A 80 -1.89 11.98 16.24
N LEU A 81 -1.18 11.46 15.24
CA LEU A 81 -1.36 11.87 13.84
C LEU A 81 -2.80 11.61 13.37
N ALA A 82 -3.33 10.39 13.57
CA ALA A 82 -4.68 10.03 13.14
C ALA A 82 -5.75 10.96 13.75
N ALA A 83 -5.69 11.21 15.05
CA ALA A 83 -6.61 12.12 15.75
C ALA A 83 -6.52 13.59 15.27
N SER A 84 -5.39 13.99 14.67
CA SER A 84 -5.19 15.36 14.16
C SER A 84 -5.60 15.55 12.70
N VAL A 85 -6.09 14.50 12.03
CA VAL A 85 -6.52 14.53 10.63
C VAL A 85 -8.03 14.31 10.62
N ALA A 86 -8.81 15.25 10.08
CA ALA A 86 -10.24 15.01 9.89
C ALA A 86 -10.48 13.99 8.77
N PRO A 87 -11.50 13.12 8.87
CA PRO A 87 -11.90 12.26 7.75
C PRO A 87 -12.17 13.06 6.48
N PHE A 88 -11.79 12.53 5.32
CA PHE A 88 -11.90 13.22 4.04
C PHE A 88 -12.37 12.30 2.92
N ALA A 89 -12.92 12.90 1.85
CA ALA A 89 -13.42 12.14 0.70
C ALA A 89 -12.26 11.56 -0.13
N LEU A 90 -12.37 10.29 -0.47
CA LEU A 90 -11.56 9.61 -1.48
C LEU A 90 -12.40 9.50 -2.77
N PRO A 91 -11.93 10.06 -3.90
CA PRO A 91 -12.66 9.93 -5.15
C PRO A 91 -12.78 8.47 -5.59
N PRO A 92 -13.67 8.16 -6.56
CA PRO A 92 -13.70 6.86 -7.23
C PRO A 92 -12.31 6.35 -7.58
N LEU A 93 -12.11 5.04 -7.45
CA LEU A 93 -10.89 4.39 -7.90
C LEU A 93 -11.12 3.70 -9.24
N ARG A 94 -10.09 3.63 -10.08
CA ARG A 94 -10.11 2.89 -11.35
C ARG A 94 -8.91 1.97 -11.48
N VAL A 95 -9.10 0.85 -12.19
CA VAL A 95 -8.01 -0.03 -12.59
C VAL A 95 -7.13 0.68 -13.62
N ALA A 96 -5.85 0.84 -13.32
CA ALA A 96 -4.89 1.52 -14.17
C ALA A 96 -3.63 0.67 -14.36
N ASN A 97 -2.98 0.82 -15.52
CA ASN A 97 -1.59 0.37 -15.67
C ASN A 97 -0.67 1.43 -15.05
N LEU A 98 0.09 1.02 -14.05
CA LEU A 98 1.10 1.81 -13.38
C LEU A 98 2.46 1.18 -13.69
N ASP A 99 3.24 1.81 -14.57
CA ASP A 99 4.62 1.39 -14.90
C ASP A 99 4.78 -0.11 -15.22
N GLY A 100 3.75 -0.73 -15.83
CA GLY A 100 3.73 -2.12 -16.26
C GLY A 100 2.94 -3.08 -15.37
N PHE A 101 2.41 -2.65 -14.23
CA PHE A 101 1.55 -3.48 -13.36
C PHE A 101 0.16 -2.87 -13.18
N LEU A 102 -0.83 -3.70 -12.80
CA LEU A 102 -2.18 -3.23 -12.52
C LEU A 102 -2.30 -2.78 -11.07
N ALA A 103 -2.99 -1.65 -10.88
CA ALA A 103 -3.34 -1.13 -9.57
C ALA A 103 -4.65 -0.34 -9.63
N LEU A 104 -5.34 -0.20 -8.49
CA LEU A 104 -6.36 0.83 -8.35
C LEU A 104 -5.69 2.18 -8.11
N ARG A 105 -6.17 3.22 -8.80
CA ARG A 105 -5.72 4.61 -8.61
C ARG A 105 -6.91 5.56 -8.51
N GLU A 106 -6.72 6.66 -7.79
CA GLU A 106 -7.67 7.77 -7.71
C GLU A 106 -8.05 8.27 -9.11
N ALA A 107 -9.35 8.33 -9.41
CA ALA A 107 -9.90 8.78 -10.71
C ALA A 107 -9.47 10.21 -11.05
N GLU A 108 -9.35 11.04 -10.02
CA GLU A 108 -8.96 12.44 -10.02
C GLU A 108 -7.99 12.68 -8.85
N GLU A 109 -7.24 13.79 -8.92
CA GLU A 109 -6.29 14.15 -7.87
C GLU A 109 -7.02 14.43 -6.55
N CYS A 110 -6.51 13.86 -5.45
CA CYS A 110 -7.01 14.09 -4.10
C CYS A 110 -5.94 14.81 -3.24
N PRO A 111 -5.94 16.15 -3.16
CA PRO A 111 -4.95 16.89 -2.37
C PRO A 111 -4.95 16.52 -0.89
N ALA A 112 -6.11 16.22 -0.30
CA ALA A 112 -6.20 15.77 1.09
C ALA A 112 -5.48 14.45 1.33
N LEU A 113 -5.53 13.53 0.37
CA LEU A 113 -4.82 12.26 0.43
C LEU A 113 -3.30 12.43 0.29
N GLN A 114 -2.87 13.31 -0.61
CA GLN A 114 -1.44 13.68 -0.73
C GLN A 114 -0.91 14.29 0.57
N ASP A 115 -1.62 15.28 1.15
CA ASP A 115 -1.21 15.89 2.41
C ASP A 115 -1.14 14.86 3.53
N PHE A 116 -2.15 13.98 3.63
CA PHE A 116 -2.16 12.93 4.63
C PHE A 116 -0.99 11.94 4.49
N CYS A 117 -0.66 11.55 3.26
CA CYS A 117 0.53 10.74 2.97
C CYS A 117 1.83 11.47 3.39
N ASP A 118 1.97 12.74 3.03
CA ASP A 118 3.16 13.54 3.34
C ASP A 118 3.34 13.74 4.85
N ARG A 119 2.23 13.89 5.59
CA ARG A 119 2.22 13.91 7.05
C ARG A 119 2.63 12.58 7.65
N CYS A 120 2.11 11.45 7.14
CA CYS A 120 2.54 10.11 7.55
C CYS A 120 4.05 9.95 7.39
N VAL A 121 4.63 10.37 6.26
CA VAL A 121 6.08 10.28 6.01
C VAL A 121 6.86 11.12 7.02
N ARG A 122 6.50 12.41 7.18
CA ARG A 122 7.23 13.38 8.01
C ARG A 122 7.12 13.09 9.50
N GLU A 123 5.90 12.94 10.01
CA GLU A 123 5.64 12.91 11.45
C GLU A 123 6.07 11.58 12.09
N LEU A 124 6.12 10.49 11.31
CA LEU A 124 6.57 9.19 11.81
C LEU A 124 8.04 8.88 11.49
N ASP A 125 8.80 9.79 10.86
CA ASP A 125 10.16 9.46 10.45
C ASP A 125 11.14 9.25 11.62
N ALA A 126 10.92 9.93 12.75
CA ALA A 126 11.72 9.73 13.96
C ALA A 126 11.68 8.28 14.49
N HIS A 127 10.66 7.49 14.11
CA HIS A 127 10.52 6.09 14.50
C HIS A 127 11.18 5.11 13.51
N ARG A 128 11.68 5.59 12.38
CA ARG A 128 12.38 4.79 11.38
C ARG A 128 13.85 4.65 11.72
N ALA A 129 14.34 3.42 11.76
CA ALA A 129 15.77 3.15 11.78
C ALA A 129 16.39 3.57 10.44
N PRO A 130 17.59 4.17 10.43
CA PRO A 130 18.30 4.51 9.21
C PRO A 130 18.42 3.30 8.28
N SER A 131 18.27 3.55 6.97
CA SER A 131 18.40 2.51 5.96
C SER A 131 19.82 1.95 5.95
N THR A 132 19.93 0.63 5.90
CA THR A 132 21.20 -0.07 5.66
C THR A 132 21.67 0.13 4.22
N GLU A 133 22.96 -0.07 3.96
CA GLU A 133 23.51 -0.07 2.60
C GLU A 133 22.79 -1.06 1.68
N ALA A 134 22.42 -2.24 2.19
CA ALA A 134 21.68 -3.25 1.44
C ALA A 134 20.26 -2.77 1.06
N GLU A 135 19.57 -2.08 1.97
CA GLU A 135 18.24 -1.49 1.70
C GLU A 135 18.33 -0.39 0.64
N ILE A 136 19.37 0.45 0.69
CA ILE A 136 19.64 1.50 -0.30
C ILE A 136 19.97 0.89 -1.66
N ALA A 137 20.91 -0.06 -1.72
CA ALA A 137 21.33 -0.71 -2.95
C ALA A 137 20.17 -1.40 -3.68
N ARG A 138 19.24 -2.02 -2.93
CA ARG A 138 18.03 -2.66 -3.49
C ARG A 138 17.13 -1.66 -4.24
N ARG A 139 17.19 -0.37 -3.93
CA ARG A 139 16.42 0.69 -4.62
C ARG A 139 17.10 1.21 -5.88
N ARG A 140 18.31 0.74 -6.22
CA ARG A 140 19.06 1.13 -7.42
C ARG A 140 19.18 2.65 -7.57
N PRO A 141 19.86 3.32 -6.61
CA PRO A 141 19.95 4.79 -6.57
C PRO A 141 20.57 5.42 -7.82
N ASP A 142 21.33 4.64 -8.60
CA ASP A 142 21.87 5.00 -9.91
C ASP A 142 20.80 5.27 -10.96
N ARG A 143 19.59 4.68 -10.82
CA ARG A 143 18.45 4.86 -11.74
C ARG A 143 17.43 5.89 -11.27
N LEU A 144 17.64 6.48 -10.10
CA LEU A 144 16.74 7.47 -9.52
C LEU A 144 17.09 8.87 -10.00
N SER A 145 16.08 9.74 -10.10
CA SER A 145 16.33 11.18 -10.24
C SER A 145 17.06 11.72 -9.01
N GLU A 146 17.65 12.92 -9.13
CA GLU A 146 18.31 13.57 -8.00
C GLU A 146 17.38 13.74 -6.79
N ARG A 147 16.14 14.19 -7.03
CA ARG A 147 15.09 14.32 -6.00
C ARG A 147 14.76 12.99 -5.33
N GLN A 148 14.60 11.93 -6.12
CA GLN A 148 14.29 10.58 -5.60
C GLN A 148 15.46 10.00 -4.82
N ARG A 149 16.70 10.30 -5.21
CA ARG A 149 17.90 9.88 -4.48
C ARG A 149 18.00 10.62 -3.14
N ALA A 150 17.78 11.93 -3.11
CA ALA A 150 17.69 12.68 -1.86
C ALA A 150 16.58 12.11 -0.96
N ALA A 151 15.40 11.83 -1.53
CA ALA A 151 14.30 11.23 -0.79
C ALA A 151 14.64 9.85 -0.21
N LEU A 152 15.37 9.02 -0.95
CA LEU A 152 15.87 7.74 -0.46
C LEU A 152 16.82 7.89 0.73
N MET A 153 17.72 8.88 0.71
CA MET A 153 18.66 9.11 1.80
C MET A 153 17.97 9.69 3.04
N ASP A 154 17.12 10.70 2.84
CA ASP A 154 16.50 11.45 3.93
C ASP A 154 15.34 10.66 4.56
N TRP A 155 14.52 9.99 3.75
CA TRP A 155 13.25 9.36 4.18
C TRP A 155 13.23 7.84 4.03
N GLY A 156 14.31 7.24 3.51
CA GLY A 156 14.44 5.79 3.34
C GLY A 156 13.66 5.22 2.14
N TYR A 157 13.02 6.05 1.33
CA TYR A 157 12.26 5.60 0.16
C TYR A 157 12.16 6.69 -0.92
N PRO A 158 12.28 6.35 -2.22
CA PRO A 158 12.37 7.35 -3.28
C PRO A 158 11.03 7.93 -3.76
N HIS A 159 9.90 7.27 -3.49
CA HIS A 159 8.58 7.67 -4.00
C HIS A 159 7.70 8.25 -2.88
N VAL A 160 8.18 9.34 -2.28
CA VAL A 160 7.48 10.12 -1.23
C VAL A 160 7.26 11.56 -1.72
N PHE A 161 6.35 12.30 -1.08
CA PHE A 161 6.03 13.69 -1.44
C PHE A 161 5.60 13.81 -2.91
N ALA A 162 6.21 14.71 -3.67
CA ALA A 162 5.93 14.95 -5.08
C ALA A 162 6.19 13.74 -6.00
N ASP A 163 6.91 12.70 -5.55
CA ASP A 163 7.10 11.45 -6.28
C ASP A 163 6.15 10.34 -5.84
N TRP A 164 5.31 10.59 -4.82
CA TRP A 164 4.28 9.66 -4.39
C TRP A 164 3.14 9.63 -5.41
N ARG A 165 2.56 8.44 -5.59
CA ARG A 165 1.42 8.20 -6.48
C ARG A 165 0.49 7.27 -5.74
N PHE A 166 -0.74 7.68 -5.43
CA PHE A 166 -1.71 6.74 -4.86
C PHE A 166 -1.87 5.54 -5.79
N HIS A 167 -1.74 4.35 -5.21
CA HIS A 167 -2.02 3.11 -5.88
C HIS A 167 -2.29 1.99 -4.87
N MET A 168 -3.14 1.05 -5.27
CA MET A 168 -3.34 -0.22 -4.57
C MET A 168 -3.05 -1.36 -5.54
N THR A 169 -1.93 -2.04 -5.34
CA THR A 169 -1.39 -3.01 -6.30
C THR A 169 -2.30 -4.23 -6.45
N LEU A 170 -2.60 -4.59 -7.71
CA LEU A 170 -3.40 -5.76 -8.08
C LEU A 170 -2.57 -6.85 -8.76
N SER A 171 -1.39 -6.53 -9.30
CA SER A 171 -0.53 -7.50 -9.97
C SER A 171 0.95 -7.15 -9.85
N ARG A 172 1.83 -8.11 -10.19
CA ARG A 172 3.20 -7.84 -10.62
C ARG A 172 3.21 -7.11 -11.97
N ARG A 173 4.41 -6.75 -12.45
CA ARG A 173 4.59 -6.28 -13.83
C ARG A 173 4.18 -7.38 -14.81
N LEU A 174 3.46 -6.99 -15.85
CA LEU A 174 2.87 -7.88 -16.85
C LEU A 174 3.49 -7.63 -18.23
N SER A 175 3.58 -8.68 -19.04
CA SER A 175 3.78 -8.54 -20.49
C SER A 175 2.55 -7.92 -21.16
N ALA A 176 2.65 -7.58 -22.45
CA ALA A 176 1.50 -7.06 -23.19
C ALA A 176 0.38 -8.12 -23.32
N GLU A 177 0.75 -9.38 -23.54
CA GLU A 177 -0.16 -10.52 -23.63
C GLU A 177 -0.84 -10.79 -22.29
N GLU A 178 -0.08 -10.80 -21.19
CA GLU A 178 -0.64 -10.93 -19.85
C GLU A 178 -1.58 -9.76 -19.54
N MET A 179 -1.18 -8.52 -19.83
CA MET A 179 -2.00 -7.33 -19.59
C MET A 179 -3.36 -7.41 -20.31
N ALA A 180 -3.39 -7.93 -21.54
CA ALA A 180 -4.62 -8.10 -22.31
C ALA A 180 -5.61 -9.09 -21.68
N LEU A 181 -5.11 -10.07 -20.92
CA LEU A 181 -5.91 -11.08 -20.22
C LEU A 181 -6.28 -10.65 -18.79
N VAL A 182 -5.31 -10.09 -18.05
CA VAL A 182 -5.45 -9.79 -16.62
C VAL A 182 -6.28 -8.53 -16.39
N ARG A 183 -6.15 -7.50 -17.24
CA ARG A 183 -6.89 -6.24 -17.07
C ARG A 183 -8.41 -6.45 -17.06
N PRO A 184 -9.04 -7.10 -18.06
CA PRO A 184 -10.48 -7.30 -18.05
C PRO A 184 -10.95 -8.11 -16.84
N ALA A 185 -10.16 -9.10 -16.40
CA ALA A 185 -10.47 -9.90 -15.23
C ALA A 185 -10.40 -9.08 -13.92
N ALA A 186 -9.38 -8.22 -13.78
CA ALA A 186 -9.27 -7.30 -12.64
C ALA A 186 -10.41 -6.27 -12.64
N GLU A 187 -10.75 -5.71 -13.80
CA GLU A 187 -11.86 -4.77 -13.96
C GLU A 187 -13.20 -5.42 -13.59
N ALA A 188 -13.44 -6.67 -14.00
CA ALA A 188 -14.62 -7.43 -13.60
C ALA A 188 -14.64 -7.74 -12.09
N ALA A 189 -13.49 -8.06 -11.50
CA ALA A 189 -13.39 -8.44 -10.09
C ALA A 189 -13.58 -7.25 -9.13
N VAL A 190 -12.95 -6.11 -9.42
CA VAL A 190 -12.91 -4.97 -8.47
C VAL A 190 -13.44 -3.65 -9.04
N GLY A 191 -13.60 -3.51 -10.36
CA GLY A 191 -13.86 -2.22 -11.01
C GLY A 191 -15.15 -1.54 -10.54
N ALA A 192 -16.26 -2.27 -10.49
CA ALA A 192 -17.56 -1.72 -10.09
C ALA A 192 -17.55 -1.25 -8.62
N VAL A 193 -16.98 -2.04 -7.71
CA VAL A 193 -16.89 -1.67 -6.29
C VAL A 193 -15.86 -0.57 -6.04
N ALA A 194 -14.77 -0.54 -6.81
CA ALA A 194 -13.73 0.49 -6.76
C ALA A 194 -14.25 1.87 -7.19
N ALA A 195 -15.18 1.91 -8.15
CA ALA A 195 -15.76 3.14 -8.67
C ALA A 195 -16.69 3.87 -7.68
N VAL A 196 -17.07 3.23 -6.57
CA VAL A 196 -17.84 3.87 -5.49
C VAL A 196 -16.93 4.84 -4.73
N PRO A 197 -17.27 6.15 -4.62
CA PRO A 197 -16.53 7.09 -3.77
C PRO A 197 -16.50 6.63 -2.31
N ARG A 198 -15.43 6.96 -1.60
CA ARG A 198 -15.22 6.54 -0.20
C ARG A 198 -14.90 7.73 0.69
N VAL A 199 -14.89 7.48 1.99
CA VAL A 199 -14.33 8.39 2.97
C VAL A 199 -13.12 7.70 3.58
N VAL A 200 -11.97 8.37 3.59
CA VAL A 200 -10.83 7.94 4.38
C VAL A 200 -11.14 8.24 5.84
N ARG A 201 -11.39 7.19 6.62
CA ARG A 201 -11.72 7.28 8.05
C ARG A 201 -10.65 6.73 8.97
N GLU A 202 -9.69 6.00 8.43
CA GLU A 202 -8.74 5.25 9.25
C GLU A 202 -7.33 5.28 8.65
N LEU A 203 -6.33 5.37 9.54
CA LEU A 203 -4.95 5.01 9.29
C LEU A 203 -4.72 3.56 9.72
N CYS A 204 -4.20 2.71 8.86
CA CYS A 204 -3.91 1.32 9.21
C CYS A 204 -2.42 1.13 9.49
N LEU A 205 -2.10 0.53 10.63
CA LEU A 205 -0.76 0.06 10.97
C LEU A 205 -0.62 -1.40 10.50
N PHE A 206 0.32 -1.66 9.60
CA PHE A 206 0.65 -2.99 9.15
C PHE A 206 1.98 -3.44 9.74
N THR A 207 2.03 -4.67 10.24
CA THR A 207 3.28 -5.24 10.75
C THR A 207 3.67 -6.49 9.99
N GLN A 208 4.97 -6.74 9.93
CA GLN A 208 5.53 -7.99 9.41
C GLN A 208 6.38 -8.64 10.49
N ALA A 209 6.01 -9.86 10.88
CA ALA A 209 6.67 -10.61 11.95
C ALA A 209 8.16 -10.90 11.66
N GLY A 210 8.52 -11.07 10.37
CA GLY A 210 9.91 -11.25 9.94
C GLY A 210 10.07 -11.24 8.42
N PRO A 211 11.32 -11.27 7.92
CA PRO A 211 11.60 -11.31 6.49
C PRO A 211 10.83 -12.44 5.80
N GLY A 212 10.10 -12.12 4.73
CA GLY A 212 9.32 -13.09 3.95
C GLY A 212 7.95 -13.44 4.52
N ALA A 213 7.66 -13.11 5.79
CA ALA A 213 6.32 -13.27 6.35
C ALA A 213 5.33 -12.29 5.67
N PRO A 214 4.05 -12.63 5.56
CA PRO A 214 3.03 -11.70 5.10
C PRO A 214 2.90 -10.51 6.06
N PHE A 215 2.56 -9.34 5.52
CA PHE A 215 2.09 -8.24 6.37
C PHE A 215 0.63 -8.49 6.80
N LEU A 216 0.34 -8.11 8.05
CA LEU A 216 -0.99 -8.13 8.64
C LEU A 216 -1.36 -6.74 9.15
N ILE A 217 -2.65 -6.42 9.12
CA ILE A 217 -3.21 -5.26 9.81
C ILE A 217 -3.07 -5.53 11.30
N ALA A 218 -2.25 -4.73 11.98
CA ALA A 218 -2.12 -4.78 13.42
C ALA A 218 -3.22 -3.93 14.07
N GLU A 219 -3.45 -2.73 13.53
CA GLU A 219 -4.39 -1.76 14.09
C GLU A 219 -4.98 -0.85 13.02
N ARG A 220 -6.24 -0.46 13.24
CA ARG A 220 -6.94 0.59 12.49
C ARG A 220 -7.17 1.76 13.44
N LEU A 221 -6.61 2.91 13.10
CA LEU A 221 -6.64 4.12 13.92
C LEU A 221 -7.65 5.09 13.30
N PRO A 222 -8.76 5.43 13.97
CA PRO A 222 -9.74 6.36 13.43
C PRO A 222 -9.13 7.75 13.26
N LEU A 223 -9.55 8.43 12.20
CA LEU A 223 -9.24 9.83 11.94
C LEU A 223 -10.24 10.73 12.68
N GLY A 224 -9.74 11.83 13.26
CA GLY A 224 -10.51 12.88 13.94
C GLY A 224 -10.51 12.84 15.46
#